data_AF-A0A6N2LHI8-F1
#
_entry.id   AF-A0A6N2LHI8-F1
#
_cell.length_a   1.000
_cell.length_b   1.000
_cell.length_c   1.000
_cell.angle_alpha   90.00
_cell.angle_beta   90.00
_cell.angle_gamma   90.00
#
_symmetry.space_group_name_H-M   'P 1'
#
loop_
_entity.id
_entity.type
_entity.pdbx_description
1 polymer ?
#
loop_
_entity_poly.entity_id
_entity_poly.type
_entity_poly.pdbx_seq_one_letter_code
_entity_poly.pdbx_strand_id
1 'polypeptide(L)'
;MEHDPVENEKLCVFLIEKALGKLVAGKEQILGIFDLRGFSTKNADLTYLTFLFDVFYYYYPKRLGQVLFVEAPFIFKPIWQVAKPLLRSNASLVRFCSVETVRKEYFTEETLPASFREKTL
;
A
#
# COMPACT_ATOMS: atom_id res chain seq x y z
N MET A 1 13.43 -0.59 17.79
CA MET A 1 13.60 -2.04 17.57
C MET A 1 13.60 -2.23 16.08
N GLU A 2 14.73 -2.64 15.53
CA GLU A 2 14.85 -2.98 14.11
C GLU A 2 14.14 -4.34 13.94
N HIS A 3 13.01 -4.36 13.24
CA HIS A 3 12.29 -5.60 12.97
C HIS A 3 13.10 -6.44 11.98
N ASP A 4 13.18 -7.74 12.21
CA ASP A 4 13.81 -8.68 11.28
C ASP A 4 13.13 -8.54 9.90
N PRO A 5 13.87 -8.17 8.84
CA PRO A 5 13.33 -8.01 7.50
C PRO A 5 12.54 -9.25 7.04
N VAL A 6 13.02 -10.45 7.39
CA VAL A 6 12.37 -11.71 7.00
C VAL A 6 11.00 -11.87 7.67
N GLU A 7 10.86 -11.43 8.92
CA GLU A 7 9.58 -11.50 9.62
C GLU A 7 8.57 -10.49 9.06
N ASN A 8 9.02 -9.30 8.64
CA ASN A 8 8.17 -8.34 7.93
C ASN A 8 7.68 -8.89 6.59
N GLU A 9 8.56 -9.54 5.83
CA GLU A 9 8.22 -10.18 4.55
C GLU A 9 7.20 -11.32 4.75
N LYS A 10 7.40 -12.20 5.74
CA LYS A 10 6.44 -13.26 6.09
C LYS A 10 5.09 -12.69 6.50
N LEU A 11 5.08 -11.67 7.34
CA LEU A 11 3.86 -11.00 7.75
C LEU A 11 3.13 -10.38 6.55
N CYS A 12 3.87 -9.75 5.63
CA CYS A 12 3.32 -9.19 4.40
C CYS A 12 2.59 -10.26 3.57
N VAL A 13 3.26 -11.38 3.28
CA VAL A 13 2.66 -12.48 2.51
C VAL A 13 1.45 -13.06 3.22
N PHE A 14 1.53 -13.24 4.54
CA PHE A 14 0.38 -13.68 5.34
C PHE A 14 -0.82 -12.74 5.21
N LEU A 15 -0.60 -11.42 5.28
CA LEU A 15 -1.66 -10.43 5.13
C LEU A 15 -2.26 -10.44 3.72
N ILE A 16 -1.44 -10.61 2.68
CA ILE A 16 -1.90 -10.77 1.30
C ILE A 16 -2.81 -11.99 1.18
N GLU A 17 -2.35 -13.16 1.65
CA GLU A 17 -3.14 -14.40 1.62
C GLU A 17 -4.46 -14.28 2.39
N LYS A 18 -4.42 -13.64 3.57
CA LYS A 18 -5.63 -13.38 4.35
C LYS A 18 -6.60 -12.43 3.63
N ALA A 19 -6.10 -11.42 2.92
CA ALA A 19 -6.93 -10.52 2.14
C ALA A 19 -7.56 -11.24 0.94
N LEU A 20 -6.77 -12.02 0.21
CA LEU A 20 -7.24 -12.81 -0.94
C LEU A 20 -8.28 -13.86 -0.52
N GLY A 21 -8.08 -14.54 0.61
CA GLY A 21 -9.02 -15.53 1.15
C GLY A 21 -10.35 -14.94 1.65
N LYS A 22 -10.44 -13.61 1.83
CA LYS A 22 -11.66 -12.89 2.20
C LYS A 22 -12.42 -12.30 1.01
N LEU A 23 -11.88 -12.42 -0.20
CA LEU A 23 -12.57 -11.94 -1.39
C LEU A 23 -13.88 -12.70 -1.60
N VAL A 24 -14.95 -11.96 -1.88
CA VAL A 24 -16.23 -12.55 -2.27
C VAL A 24 -16.14 -13.15 -3.67
N ALA A 25 -17.01 -14.11 -3.97
CA ALA A 25 -17.07 -14.75 -5.28
C ALA A 25 -17.16 -13.71 -6.42
N GLY A 26 -16.37 -13.90 -7.47
CA GLY A 26 -16.29 -12.97 -8.61
C GLY A 26 -15.40 -11.74 -8.40
N LYS A 27 -14.75 -11.60 -7.23
CA LYS A 27 -13.68 -10.61 -7.00
C LYS A 27 -12.34 -11.31 -6.92
N GLU A 28 -11.36 -10.80 -7.67
CA GLU A 28 -10.01 -11.38 -7.74
C GLU A 28 -8.92 -10.42 -7.27
N GLN A 29 -9.26 -9.14 -7.10
CA GLN A 29 -8.31 -8.07 -6.85
C GLN A 29 -8.47 -7.47 -5.45
N ILE A 30 -7.33 -7.13 -4.84
CA ILE A 30 -7.24 -6.38 -3.59
C ILE A 30 -6.77 -4.94 -3.83
N LEU A 31 -7.11 -4.08 -2.89
CA LEU A 31 -6.68 -2.68 -2.80
C LEU A 31 -5.56 -2.57 -1.75
N GLY A 32 -4.41 -2.03 -2.12
CA GLY A 32 -3.36 -1.65 -1.17
C GLY A 32 -3.53 -0.21 -0.72
N ILE A 33 -3.51 0.07 0.58
CA ILE A 33 -3.55 1.42 1.13
C ILE A 33 -2.32 1.65 1.98
N PHE A 34 -1.49 2.62 1.60
CA PHE A 34 -0.25 2.97 2.28
C PHE A 34 -0.37 4.40 2.78
N ASP A 35 -0.51 4.54 4.08
CA ASP A 35 -0.55 5.82 4.77
C ASP A 35 0.86 6.37 4.96
N LEU A 36 1.16 7.49 4.30
CA LEU A 36 2.48 8.13 4.32
C LEU A 36 2.53 9.34 5.26
N ARG A 37 1.52 9.55 6.11
CA ARG A 37 1.60 10.54 7.20
C ARG A 37 2.77 10.18 8.12
N GLY A 38 3.65 11.17 8.37
CA GLY A 38 4.87 10.94 9.16
C GLY A 38 6.00 10.25 8.39
N PHE A 39 5.86 10.05 7.08
CA PHE A 39 6.95 9.53 6.25
C PHE A 39 8.16 10.47 6.25
N SER A 40 9.35 9.88 6.33
CA SER A 40 10.64 10.58 6.29
C SER A 40 11.70 9.73 5.60
N THR A 41 12.85 10.29 5.27
CA THR A 41 13.93 9.50 4.67
C THR A 41 14.46 8.41 5.60
N LYS A 42 14.26 8.53 6.92
CA LYS A 42 14.70 7.53 7.91
C LYS A 42 13.86 6.25 7.90
N ASN A 43 12.62 6.31 7.41
CA ASN A 43 11.73 5.14 7.30
C ASN A 43 11.45 4.76 5.84
N ALA A 44 12.29 5.24 4.91
CA ALA A 44 12.25 4.86 3.51
C ALA A 44 12.90 3.49 3.31
N ASP A 45 12.09 2.43 3.24
CA ASP A 45 12.57 1.09 2.97
C ASP A 45 12.32 0.69 1.50
N LEU A 46 13.29 1.01 0.64
CA LEU A 46 13.23 0.64 -0.78
C LEU A 46 13.36 -0.87 -0.99
N THR A 47 14.05 -1.57 -0.09
CA THR A 47 14.23 -3.02 -0.18
C THR A 47 12.89 -3.72 0.05
N TYR A 48 12.17 -3.36 1.10
CA TYR A 48 10.84 -3.90 1.38
C TYR A 48 9.82 -3.51 0.29
N LEU A 49 9.87 -2.29 -0.23
CA LEU A 49 9.04 -1.89 -1.37
C LEU A 49 9.32 -2.76 -2.61
N THR A 50 10.59 -3.05 -2.89
CA THR A 50 10.99 -3.92 -4.01
C THR A 50 10.42 -5.33 -3.81
N PHE A 51 10.62 -5.91 -2.62
CA PHE A 51 10.04 -7.21 -2.24
C PHE A 51 8.53 -7.25 -2.47
N LEU A 52 7.80 -6.25 -1.97
CA LEU A 52 6.35 -6.18 -2.09
C LEU A 52 5.90 -6.17 -3.56
N PHE A 53 6.58 -5.42 -4.42
CA PHE A 53 6.25 -5.37 -5.84
C PHE A 53 6.60 -6.67 -6.57
N ASP A 54 7.72 -7.30 -6.22
CA ASP A 54 8.09 -8.61 -6.77
C ASP A 54 7.09 -9.70 -6.35
N VAL A 55 6.59 -9.66 -5.11
CA VAL A 55 5.52 -10.54 -4.63
C VAL A 55 4.29 -10.45 -5.53
N PHE A 56 3.80 -9.24 -5.80
CA PHE A 56 2.63 -9.07 -6.67
C PHE A 56 2.91 -9.35 -8.15
N TYR A 57 4.14 -9.10 -8.61
CA TYR A 57 4.49 -9.31 -10.02
C TYR A 57 4.67 -10.79 -10.36
N TYR A 58 5.41 -11.54 -9.53
CA TYR A 58 5.76 -12.93 -9.83
C TYR A 58 4.81 -13.96 -9.21
N TYR A 59 4.29 -13.72 -8.00
CA TYR A 59 3.55 -14.74 -7.24
C TYR A 59 2.04 -14.50 -7.25
N TYR A 60 1.60 -13.23 -7.25
CA TYR A 60 0.17 -12.88 -7.27
C TYR A 60 -0.21 -12.01 -8.47
N PRO A 61 0.12 -12.42 -9.72
CA PRO A 61 -0.15 -11.62 -10.89
C PRO A 61 -1.65 -11.33 -11.02
N LYS A 62 -1.98 -10.09 -11.40
CA LYS A 62 -3.36 -9.58 -11.56
C LYS A 62 -4.21 -9.55 -10.29
N ARG A 63 -3.66 -9.90 -9.11
CA ARG A 63 -4.40 -9.83 -7.84
C ARG A 63 -4.37 -8.44 -7.19
N LEU A 64 -3.54 -7.52 -7.67
CA LEU A 64 -3.54 -6.13 -7.22
C LEU A 64 -4.38 -5.27 -8.18
N GLY A 65 -5.44 -4.65 -7.67
CA GLY A 65 -6.34 -3.81 -8.46
C GLY A 65 -5.98 -2.32 -8.45
N GLN A 66 -5.50 -1.83 -7.30
CA GLN A 66 -5.08 -0.44 -7.12
C GLN A 66 -4.20 -0.31 -5.87
N VAL A 67 -3.35 0.72 -5.84
CA VAL A 67 -2.54 1.12 -4.70
C VAL A 67 -2.78 2.59 -4.39
N LEU A 68 -3.12 2.90 -3.14
CA LEU A 68 -3.27 4.28 -2.66
C LEU A 68 -2.04 4.68 -1.85
N PHE A 69 -1.34 5.73 -2.28
CA PHE A 69 -0.38 6.46 -1.45
C PHE A 69 -1.10 7.67 -0.84
N VAL A 70 -1.41 7.56 0.45
CA VAL A 70 -2.24 8.51 1.19
C VAL A 70 -1.35 9.56 1.86
N GLU A 71 -1.64 10.84 1.66
CA GLU A 71 -0.87 11.97 2.22
C GLU A 71 0.64 11.90 1.92
N ALA A 72 1.01 11.50 0.71
CA ALA A 72 2.41 11.43 0.31
C ALA A 72 3.08 12.82 0.42
N PRO A 73 4.07 13.00 1.34
CA PRO A 73 4.70 14.30 1.52
C PRO A 73 5.62 14.62 0.33
N PHE A 74 5.97 15.91 0.15
CA PHE A 74 6.85 16.32 -0.97
C PHE A 74 8.19 15.57 -0.99
N ILE A 75 8.74 15.23 0.18
CA ILE A 75 9.99 14.46 0.32
C ILE A 75 9.89 13.02 -0.23
N PHE A 76 8.69 12.50 -0.45
CA PHE A 76 8.48 11.20 -1.08
C PHE A 76 8.73 11.23 -2.59
N LYS A 77 8.67 12.39 -3.26
CA LYS A 77 8.79 12.49 -4.73
C LYS A 77 10.09 11.87 -5.28
N PRO A 78 11.28 12.16 -4.73
CA PRO A 78 12.52 11.53 -5.22
C PRO A 78 12.54 10.02 -4.99
N ILE A 79 12.00 9.55 -3.86
CA ILE A 79 11.93 8.11 -3.54
C ILE A 79 10.99 7.41 -4.51
N TRP A 80 9.85 8.03 -4.83
CA TRP A 80 8.94 7.53 -5.84
C TRP A 80 9.55 7.46 -7.23
N GLN A 81 10.39 8.42 -7.63
CA GLN A 81 11.11 8.36 -8.90
C GLN A 81 12.00 7.12 -9.01
N VAL A 82 12.60 6.69 -7.89
CA VAL A 82 13.42 5.47 -7.82
C VAL A 82 12.56 4.20 -7.75
N ALA A 83 11.46 4.23 -6.98
CA ALA A 83 10.59 3.07 -6.81
C ALA A 83 9.72 2.79 -8.04
N LYS A 84 9.24 3.83 -8.75
CA LYS A 84 8.29 3.71 -9.86
C LYS A 84 8.70 2.70 -10.94
N PRO A 85 9.96 2.68 -11.43
CA PRO A 85 10.42 1.68 -12.39
C PRO A 85 10.30 0.23 -11.90
N LEU A 86 10.44 -0.01 -10.59
CA LEU A 86 10.35 -1.34 -9.98
C LEU A 86 8.94 -1.93 -10.07
N LEU A 87 7.91 -1.07 -10.11
CA LEU A 87 6.52 -1.51 -10.26
C LEU A 87 6.19 -2.00 -11.68
N ARG A 88 7.03 -1.73 -12.68
CA ARG A 88 6.81 -2.15 -14.08
C ARG A 88 5.39 -1.78 -14.55
N SER A 89 4.59 -2.75 -15.01
CA SER A 89 3.21 -2.56 -15.44
C SER A 89 2.26 -2.14 -14.30
N ASN A 90 2.61 -2.42 -13.05
CA ASN A 90 1.77 -2.10 -11.88
C ASN A 90 1.89 -0.62 -11.49
N ALA A 91 2.82 0.15 -12.08
CA ALA A 91 2.95 1.58 -11.80
C ALA A 91 1.69 2.39 -12.13
N SER A 92 0.89 1.93 -13.10
CA SER A 92 -0.40 2.55 -13.46
C SER A 92 -1.50 2.33 -12.43
N LEU A 93 -1.32 1.38 -11.50
CA LEU A 93 -2.28 1.08 -10.44
C LEU A 93 -2.15 2.06 -9.26
N VAL A 94 -1.10 2.88 -9.22
CA VAL A 94 -0.83 3.79 -8.11
C VAL A 94 -1.62 5.09 -8.25
N ARG A 95 -2.36 5.44 -7.19
CA ARG A 95 -3.03 6.73 -7.02
C ARG A 95 -2.48 7.43 -5.78
N PHE A 96 -2.06 8.68 -5.95
CA PHE A 96 -1.78 9.58 -4.82
C PHE A 96 -3.07 10.28 -4.41
N CYS A 97 -3.41 10.26 -3.13
CA CYS A 97 -4.65 10.85 -2.63
C CYS A 97 -4.55 11.36 -1.19
N SER A 98 -5.51 12.16 -0.76
CA SER A 98 -5.63 12.62 0.63
C SER A 98 -6.39 11.63 1.51
N VAL A 99 -6.31 11.77 2.83
CA VAL A 99 -7.17 11.04 3.78
C VAL A 99 -8.65 11.28 3.46
N GLU A 100 -8.99 12.51 3.07
CA GLU A 100 -10.37 12.88 2.74
C GLU A 100 -10.90 12.12 1.51
N THR A 101 -10.06 11.94 0.49
CA THR A 101 -10.40 11.08 -0.66
C THR A 101 -10.59 9.63 -0.23
N VAL A 102 -9.71 9.10 0.64
CA VAL A 102 -9.83 7.72 1.14
C VAL A 102 -11.15 7.53 1.87
N ARG A 103 -11.51 8.45 2.77
CA ARG A 103 -12.78 8.44 3.50
C ARG A 103 -13.99 8.40 2.57
N LYS A 104 -14.05 9.35 1.64
CA LYS A 104 -15.24 9.58 0.82
C LYS A 104 -15.45 8.52 -0.25
N GLU A 105 -14.36 7.99 -0.82
CA GLU A 105 -14.45 7.12 -2.01
C GLU A 105 -14.29 5.63 -1.69
N TYR A 106 -13.67 5.25 -0.56
CA TYR A 106 -13.29 3.85 -0.31
C TYR A 106 -13.90 3.23 0.95
N PHE A 107 -14.50 4.02 1.83
CA PHE A 107 -15.09 3.53 3.08
C PHE A 107 -16.48 4.10 3.32
N THR A 108 -17.29 3.33 4.04
CA THR A 108 -18.47 3.85 4.74
C THR A 108 -18.08 4.28 6.15
N GLU A 109 -18.94 5.02 6.85
CA GLU A 109 -18.68 5.42 8.24
C GLU A 109 -18.43 4.21 9.16
N GLU A 110 -19.14 3.10 8.92
CA GLU A 110 -19.02 1.86 9.71
C GLU A 110 -17.71 1.11 9.43
N THR A 111 -17.21 1.19 8.20
CA THR A 111 -16.03 0.44 7.74
C THR A 111 -14.75 1.27 7.79
N LEU A 112 -14.84 2.56 8.08
CA LEU A 112 -13.72 3.50 8.15
C LEU A 112 -12.75 3.13 9.30
N PRO A 113 -11.47 2.82 9.01
CA PRO A 113 -10.47 2.55 10.04
C PRO A 113 -10.24 3.75 10.95
N ALA A 114 -9.99 3.50 12.24
CA ALA A 114 -9.79 4.56 13.24
C ALA A 114 -8.67 5.55 12.85
N SER A 115 -7.58 5.06 12.24
CA SER A 115 -6.48 5.89 11.74
C SER A 115 -6.93 6.93 10.71
N PHE A 116 -7.98 6.63 9.96
CA PHE A 116 -8.58 7.53 9.00
C PHE A 116 -9.83 8.23 9.55
N ARG A 117 -10.09 8.28 10.87
CA ARG A 117 -11.23 9.04 11.44
C ARG A 117 -10.85 10.43 11.96
N GLU A 118 -9.61 10.61 12.40
CA GLU A 118 -9.13 11.89 12.92
C GLU A 118 -9.02 12.93 11.79
N LYS A 119 -9.73 14.06 11.93
CA LYS A 119 -9.49 15.23 11.10
C LYS A 119 -8.18 15.84 11.59
N THR A 120 -7.12 15.74 10.78
CA THR A 120 -5.90 16.51 11.03
C THR A 120 -6.32 17.99 11.08
N LEU A 121 -6.23 18.59 12.28
CA LEU A 121 -6.50 20.00 12.53
C LEU A 121 -5.48 20.88 11.80
#